data_AF-A0A2V4NJU2-F1
#
_entry.id   AF-A0A2V4NJU2-F1
#
_cell.length_a   1.000
_cell.length_b   1.000
_cell.length_c   1.000
_cell.angle_alpha   90.00
_cell.angle_beta   90.00
_cell.angle_gamma   90.00
#
_symmetry.space_group_name_H-M   'P 1'
#
loop_
_entity.id
_entity.type
_entity.pdbx_description
1 polymer ?
#
loop_
_entity_poly.entity_id
_entity_poly.type
_entity_poly.pdbx_seq_one_letter_code
_entity_poly.pdbx_strand_id
1 'polypeptide(L)'
;MINAKKPGLLADLSHVAMDAALGDGTAEYLSETIRDFVRLRGSWWMFDRAGWWEVTRADVADGLDLMAENMRLADLAVRRNTG
;
A
#
# COMPACT_ATOMS: atom_id res chain seq x y z
N MET A 1 9.41 -8.01 33.01
CA MET A 1 9.16 -8.61 31.68
C MET A 1 7.74 -9.15 31.64
N ILE A 2 6.79 -8.43 31.05
CA ILE A 2 5.70 -8.96 30.21
C ILE A 2 5.20 -7.75 29.40
N ASN A 3 5.87 -7.43 28.29
CA ASN A 3 5.39 -6.37 27.39
C ASN A 3 4.33 -7.04 26.51
N ALA A 4 3.05 -6.86 26.88
CA ALA A 4 1.93 -7.44 26.17
C ALA A 4 1.95 -6.94 24.72
N LYS A 5 2.41 -7.81 23.80
CA LYS A 5 2.10 -7.68 22.39
C LYS A 5 0.58 -7.66 22.29
N LYS A 6 0.00 -6.48 22.06
CA LYS A 6 -1.41 -6.37 21.68
C LYS A 6 -1.60 -7.29 20.47
N PRO A 7 -2.43 -8.34 20.58
CA PRO A 7 -2.82 -9.12 19.42
C PRO A 7 -3.55 -8.18 18.47
N GLY A 8 -3.30 -8.35 17.17
CA GLY A 8 -3.71 -7.45 16.09
C GLY A 8 -5.07 -6.80 16.31
N LEU A 9 -5.04 -5.49 16.54
CA LEU A 9 -6.13 -4.66 16.06
C LEU A 9 -5.91 -4.67 14.54
N LEU A 10 -6.66 -5.50 13.82
CA LEU A 10 -6.91 -5.29 12.40
C LEU A 10 -7.50 -3.88 12.31
N ALA A 11 -6.64 -2.92 12.06
CA ALA A 11 -7.02 -1.52 12.03
C ALA A 11 -7.66 -1.29 10.67
N ASP A 12 -8.93 -1.62 10.52
CA ASP A 12 -9.66 -1.32 9.29
C ASP A 12 -9.57 0.19 9.05
N LEU A 13 -8.90 0.60 7.97
CA LEU A 13 -8.83 2.00 7.59
C LEU A 13 -10.03 2.29 6.67
N SER A 14 -10.82 3.29 7.00
CA SER A 14 -11.94 3.67 6.14
C SER A 14 -11.43 4.22 4.80
N HIS A 15 -12.23 4.10 3.74
CA HIS A 15 -11.89 4.69 2.45
C HIS A 15 -11.61 6.18 2.56
N VAL A 16 -12.44 6.90 3.32
CA VAL A 16 -12.27 8.35 3.54
C VAL A 16 -10.92 8.67 4.15
N ALA A 17 -10.44 7.85 5.09
CA ALA A 17 -9.14 8.06 5.71
C ALA A 17 -7.97 7.73 4.77
N MET A 18 -8.11 6.70 3.93
CA MET A 18 -7.10 6.40 2.91
C MET A 18 -7.07 7.45 1.79
N ASP A 19 -8.23 7.92 1.33
CA ASP A 19 -8.34 8.96 0.31
C ASP A 19 -7.73 10.28 0.80
N ALA A 20 -7.97 10.64 2.06
CA ALA A 20 -7.29 11.77 2.69
C ALA A 20 -5.77 11.56 2.73
N ALA A 21 -5.30 10.37 3.12
CA ALA A 21 -3.88 10.07 3.18
C ALA A 21 -3.20 10.13 1.81
N LEU A 22 -3.88 9.66 0.75
CA LEU A 22 -3.45 9.77 -0.65
C LEU A 22 -3.42 11.22 -1.11
N GLY A 23 -4.45 12.00 -0.81
CA GLY A 23 -4.52 13.43 -1.14
C GLY A 23 -3.44 14.26 -0.45
N ASP A 24 -3.10 13.92 0.80
CA ASP A 24 -2.04 14.55 1.58
C ASP A 24 -0.63 14.05 1.21
N GLY A 25 -0.50 13.07 0.30
CA GLY A 25 0.77 12.48 -0.13
C GLY A 25 1.46 11.64 0.96
N THR A 26 0.72 11.25 2.00
CA THR A 26 1.22 10.37 3.08
C THR A 26 1.00 8.89 2.80
N ALA A 27 0.22 8.60 1.75
CA ALA A 27 0.01 7.30 1.17
C ALA A 27 0.31 7.33 -0.33
N GLU A 28 0.81 6.22 -0.86
CA GLU A 28 1.14 6.08 -2.29
C GLU A 28 0.59 4.78 -2.83
N TYR A 29 -0.02 4.80 -4.02
CA TYR A 29 -0.41 3.57 -4.71
C TYR A 29 0.83 2.76 -5.10
N LEU A 30 0.64 1.45 -5.26
CA LEU A 30 1.69 0.55 -5.75
C LEU A 30 2.20 0.97 -7.13
N SER A 31 1.31 1.44 -8.01
CA SER A 31 1.66 2.05 -9.30
C SER A 31 0.56 2.99 -9.78
N GLU A 32 0.79 3.69 -10.89
CA GLU A 32 -0.24 4.55 -11.49
C GLU A 32 -1.48 3.77 -11.94
N THR A 33 -1.28 2.49 -12.26
CA THR A 33 -2.28 1.59 -12.85
C THR A 33 -2.89 0.64 -11.84
N ILE A 34 -2.15 0.25 -10.80
CA ILE A 34 -2.59 -0.68 -9.76
C ILE A 34 -2.91 0.10 -8.49
N ARG A 35 -4.20 0.36 -8.29
CA ARG A 35 -4.71 1.20 -7.18
C ARG A 35 -5.29 0.42 -6.02
N ASP A 36 -5.35 -0.91 -6.12
CA ASP A 36 -5.85 -1.78 -5.04
C ASP A 36 -4.83 -1.98 -3.91
N PHE A 37 -3.60 -1.49 -4.08
CA PHE A 37 -2.53 -1.58 -3.10
C PHE A 37 -1.98 -0.19 -2.81
N VAL A 38 -1.84 0.12 -1.53
CA VAL A 38 -1.35 1.41 -1.05
C VAL A 38 -0.29 1.22 0.03
N ARG A 39 0.80 1.96 -0.08
CA ARG A 39 1.81 2.09 0.96
C ARG A 39 1.42 3.27 1.85
N LEU A 40 1.19 3.03 3.13
CA LEU A 40 0.91 4.07 4.13
C LEU A 40 1.78 3.84 5.35
N ARG A 41 2.60 4.85 5.70
CA ARG A 41 3.48 4.86 6.89
C ARG A 41 4.37 3.60 7.03
N GLY A 42 4.82 3.04 5.91
CA GLY A 42 5.70 1.87 5.90
C GLY A 42 5.00 0.52 5.98
N SER A 43 3.66 0.48 5.94
CA SER A 43 2.87 -0.75 5.79
C SER A 43 2.16 -0.77 4.45
N TRP A 44 1.99 -1.97 3.90
CA TRP A 44 1.12 -2.19 2.74
C TRP A 44 -0.32 -2.36 3.18
N TRP A 45 -1.22 -1.79 2.40
CA TRP A 45 -2.65 -1.88 2.57
C TRP A 45 -3.27 -2.38 1.27
N MET A 46 -4.17 -3.34 1.37
CA MET A 46 -4.92 -3.89 0.25
C MET A 46 -6.36 -3.42 0.34
N PHE A 47 -6.94 -3.05 -0.80
CA PHE A 47 -8.35 -2.78 -0.94
C PHE A 47 -9.11 -4.05 -1.31
N ASP A 48 -10.17 -4.35 -0.56
CA ASP A 48 -11.16 -5.35 -0.96
C ASP A 48 -12.59 -4.85 -0.75
N ARG A 49 -13.59 -5.73 -0.91
CA ARG A 49 -15.02 -5.39 -0.80
C ARG A 49 -15.45 -4.80 0.56
N ALA A 50 -14.73 -5.07 1.64
CA ALA A 50 -15.08 -4.58 2.97
C ALA A 50 -14.14 -3.47 3.49
N GLY A 51 -13.12 -3.08 2.71
CA GLY A 51 -12.35 -1.87 3.01
C GLY A 51 -10.86 -1.97 2.70
N TRP A 52 -10.08 -1.16 3.42
CA TRP A 52 -8.62 -1.25 3.43
C TRP A 52 -8.14 -2.09 4.61
N TRP A 53 -7.27 -3.04 4.31
CA TRP A 53 -6.70 -3.95 5.30
C TRP A 53 -5.19 -3.91 5.24
N GLU A 54 -4.56 -3.86 6.40
CA GLU A 54 -3.12 -3.94 6.50
C GLU A 54 -2.62 -5.35 6.11
N VAL A 55 -1.64 -5.39 5.22
CA VAL A 55 -0.90 -6.61 4.88
C VAL A 55 0.04 -6.93 6.03
N THR A 56 -0.40 -7.85 6.89
CA THR A 56 0.35 -8.26 8.10
C THR A 56 1.42 -9.32 7.82
N ARG A 57 1.35 -9.96 6.66
CA ARG A 57 2.29 -10.99 6.22
C ARG A 57 3.53 -10.37 5.60
N ALA A 58 4.69 -10.57 6.25
CA ALA A 58 5.96 -10.00 5.80
C ALA A 58 6.37 -10.47 4.40
N ASP A 59 6.16 -11.75 4.07
CA ASP A 59 6.47 -12.29 2.75
C ASP A 59 5.63 -11.67 1.63
N VAL A 60 4.38 -11.33 1.92
CA VAL A 60 3.50 -10.60 0.99
C VAL A 60 3.95 -9.15 0.86
N ALA A 61 4.33 -8.50 1.96
CA ALA A 61 4.84 -7.13 1.95
C ALA A 61 6.14 -7.01 1.12
N ASP A 62 7.08 -7.95 1.29
CA ASP A 62 8.33 -8.00 0.52
C ASP A 62 8.04 -8.20 -0.99
N GLY A 63 7.06 -9.03 -1.32
CA GLY A 63 6.59 -9.22 -2.69
C GLY A 63 5.99 -7.94 -3.30
N LEU A 64 5.22 -7.18 -2.51
CA LEU A 64 4.65 -5.91 -2.94
C LEU A 64 5.71 -4.83 -3.11
N ASP A 65 6.75 -4.80 -2.27
CA ASP A 65 7.89 -3.89 -2.43
C ASP A 65 8.62 -4.16 -3.76
N LEU A 66 8.88 -5.44 -4.08
CA LEU A 66 9.47 -5.82 -5.36
C LEU A 66 8.57 -5.44 -6.54
N MET A 67 7.26 -5.65 -6.41
CA MET A 67 6.31 -5.34 -7.46
C MET A 67 6.19 -3.84 -7.69
N ALA A 68 6.17 -3.03 -6.62
CA ALA A 68 6.16 -1.58 -6.69
C ALA A 68 7.38 -1.03 -7.45
N GLU A 69 8.58 -1.54 -7.16
CA GLU A 69 9.79 -1.11 -7.88
C GLU A 69 9.74 -1.50 -9.36
N ASN A 70 9.30 -2.72 -9.68
CA ASN A 70 9.14 -3.17 -11.06
C ASN A 70 8.13 -2.31 -11.83
N MET A 71 6.99 -1.97 -11.20
CA MET A 71 5.98 -1.12 -11.81
C MET A 71 6.48 0.30 -12.02
N ARG A 72 7.21 0.87 -11.05
CA ARG A 72 7.82 2.21 -11.19
C ARG A 72 8.78 2.29 -12.39
N LEU A 73 9.55 1.23 -12.62
CA LEU A 73 10.42 1.13 -13.80
C LEU A 73 9.61 1.02 -15.10
N ALA A 74 8.52 0.24 -15.09
CA ALA A 74 7.63 0.11 -16.25
C ALA A 74 6.91 1.43 -16.58
N ASP A 75 6.35 2.11 -15.57
CA ASP A 75 5.68 3.41 -15.71
C ASP A 75 6.65 4.46 -16.26
N LEU A 76 7.91 4.46 -15.80
CA LEU A 76 8.96 5.32 -16.33
C LEU A 76 9.28 5.02 -17.81
N ALA A 77 9.32 3.74 -18.19
CA ALA A 77 9.57 3.34 -19.57
C ALA A 77 8.42 3.75 -20.51
N VAL A 78 7.17 3.61 -20.06
CA VAL A 78 5.98 4.07 -20.81
C VAL A 78 6.07 5.58 -21.04
N ARG A 79 6.31 6.38 -19.99
CA ARG A 79 6.42 7.85 -20.09
C ARG A 79 7.55 8.32 -21.01
N ARG A 80 8.64 7.56 -21.12
CA ARG A 80 9.76 7.87 -22.03
C ARG A 80 9.45 7.55 -23.49
N ASN A 81 8.56 6.59 -23.75
CA ASN A 81 8.18 6.20 -25.11
C ASN A 81 7.00 7.01 -25.67
N THR A 82 6.26 7.72 -24.82
CA THR A 82 5.12 8.57 -25.22
C THR A 82 5.46 10.06 -25.32
N GLY A 83 6.70 10.46 -25.05
CA GLY A 83 7.23 11.83 -25.23
C GLY A 83 8.14 11.93 -26.44
#